data_AF-A0A0P7U0Q2-F1
#
_entry.id   AF-A0A0P7U0Q2-F1
#
_cell.length_a   1.000
_cell.length_b   1.000
_cell.length_c   1.000
_cell.angle_alpha   90.00
_cell.angle_beta   90.00
_cell.angle_gamma   90.00
#
_symmetry.space_group_name_H-M   'P 1'
#
loop_
_entity.id
_entity.type
_entity.pdbx_description
1 polymer ?
#
loop_
_entity_poly.entity_id
_entity_poly.type
_entity_poly.pdbx_seq_one_letter_code
_entity_poly.pdbx_strand_id
1 'polypeptide(L)'
;KKNKMSKRGSVSWVKPAEPSFLRKFKNDVGFKEGPTVDTKRQMPAAEDDSSGDSEREDEQPQVVVLEKKHLTAEEVKHIKDQMKEAHDEGDSTKPLDM
;
A
#
# COMPACT_ATOMS: atom_id res chain seq x y z
N LYS A 1 13.66 -19.34 -50.91
CA LYS A 1 13.41 -17.88 -51.01
C LYS A 1 13.01 -17.39 -49.61
N LYS A 2 13.89 -16.65 -48.90
CA LYS A 2 13.67 -16.27 -47.50
C LYS A 2 13.00 -14.89 -47.47
N ASN A 3 11.70 -14.84 -47.16
CA ASN A 3 10.96 -13.59 -47.10
C ASN A 3 11.29 -12.89 -45.77
N LYS A 4 11.98 -11.75 -45.85
CA LYS A 4 12.28 -10.89 -44.70
C LYS A 4 11.06 -10.01 -44.43
N MET A 5 10.32 -10.31 -43.36
CA MET A 5 9.18 -9.50 -42.95
C MET A 5 9.67 -8.10 -42.57
N SER A 6 9.11 -7.07 -43.20
CA SER A 6 9.40 -5.67 -42.94
C SER A 6 9.24 -5.37 -41.45
N LYS A 7 10.30 -4.81 -40.84
CA LYS A 7 10.31 -4.34 -39.44
C LYS A 7 9.05 -3.52 -39.21
N ARG A 8 8.19 -3.98 -38.30
CA ARG A 8 6.99 -3.25 -37.87
C ARG A 8 7.44 -1.87 -37.38
N GLY A 9 6.84 -0.82 -37.93
CA GLY A 9 7.31 0.55 -37.85
C GLY A 9 7.52 1.02 -36.41
N SER A 10 8.71 1.56 -36.15
CA SER A 10 9.03 2.27 -34.91
C SER A 10 8.27 3.60 -34.88
N VAL A 11 7.14 3.65 -34.20
CA VAL A 11 6.40 4.89 -33.95
C VAL A 11 6.92 5.50 -32.64
N SER A 12 7.59 6.65 -32.74
CA SER A 12 8.02 7.44 -31.58
C SER A 12 7.03 8.59 -31.34
N TRP A 13 6.54 8.72 -30.11
CA TRP A 13 5.71 9.85 -29.70
C TRP A 13 6.58 11.06 -29.35
N VAL A 14 6.35 12.19 -30.00
CA VAL A 14 6.97 13.47 -29.65
C VAL A 14 5.90 14.35 -29.02
N LYS A 15 6.15 14.84 -27.80
CA LYS A 15 5.22 15.77 -27.13
C LYS A 15 5.27 17.13 -27.86
N PRO A 16 4.16 17.60 -28.48
CA PRO A 16 4.13 18.91 -29.11
C PRO A 16 4.30 20.02 -28.08
N ALA A 17 4.86 21.16 -28.50
CA ALA A 17 4.95 22.34 -27.65
C ALA A 17 3.54 22.84 -27.28
N GLU A 18 3.38 23.34 -26.05
CA GLU A 18 2.09 23.85 -25.62
C GLU A 18 1.68 25.06 -26.47
N PRO A 19 0.47 25.04 -27.06
CA PRO A 19 -0.02 26.14 -27.86
C PRO A 19 -0.22 27.39 -27.00
N SER A 20 -0.07 28.56 -27.62
CA SER A 20 -0.06 29.87 -26.93
C SER A 20 -1.33 30.15 -26.12
N PHE A 21 -2.49 29.63 -26.54
CA PHE A 21 -3.75 29.78 -25.82
C PHE A 21 -3.75 29.02 -24.49
N LEU A 22 -3.25 27.77 -24.45
CA LEU A 22 -3.15 26.99 -23.22
C LEU A 22 -2.19 27.65 -22.23
N ARG A 23 -1.09 28.22 -22.72
CA ARG A 23 -0.10 28.90 -21.88
C ARG A 23 -0.67 30.16 -21.22
N LYS A 24 -1.41 30.98 -21.99
CA LYS A 24 -2.10 32.17 -21.47
C LYS A 24 -3.15 31.78 -20.43
N PHE A 25 -4.01 30.81 -20.77
CA PHE A 25 -5.07 30.34 -19.89
C PHE A 25 -4.53 29.80 -18.55
N LYS A 26 -3.49 28.96 -18.59
CA LYS A 26 -2.85 28.42 -17.37
C LYS A 26 -2.30 29.53 -16.46
N ASN A 27 -1.73 30.59 -17.04
CA ASN A 27 -1.22 31.73 -16.26
C ASN A 27 -2.36 32.53 -15.61
N ASP A 28 -3.43 32.80 -16.37
CA ASP A 28 -4.56 33.61 -15.89
C ASP A 28 -5.33 32.93 -14.76
N VAL A 29 -5.46 31.59 -14.79
CA VAL A 29 -6.15 30.81 -13.75
C VAL A 29 -5.24 30.34 -12.61
N GLY A 30 -3.94 30.71 -12.64
CA GLY A 30 -2.97 30.30 -11.61
C GLY A 30 -2.72 28.78 -11.58
N PHE A 31 -2.78 28.10 -12.72
CA PHE A 31 -2.60 26.66 -12.81
C PHE A 31 -1.20 26.25 -12.34
N LYS A 32 -1.16 25.42 -11.30
CA LYS A 32 0.05 24.74 -10.84
C LYS A 32 0.01 23.31 -11.33
N GLU A 33 1.06 22.88 -12.03
CA GLU A 33 1.17 21.50 -12.49
C GLU A 33 1.22 20.59 -11.26
N GLY A 34 0.19 19.77 -11.10
CA GLY A 34 0.07 18.83 -9.99
C GLY A 34 0.99 17.62 -10.17
N PRO A 35 0.89 16.62 -9.27
CA PRO A 35 1.63 15.37 -9.42
C PRO A 35 1.41 14.78 -10.82
N THR A 36 2.48 14.67 -11.59
CA THR A 36 2.47 14.08 -12.92
C THR A 36 2.38 12.56 -12.85
N VAL A 37 2.20 11.92 -14.01
CA VAL A 37 2.23 10.45 -14.10
C VAL A 37 3.57 9.86 -13.62
N ASP A 38 4.67 10.61 -13.72
CA ASP A 38 5.98 10.20 -13.23
C ASP A 38 6.05 10.15 -11.70
N THR A 39 5.40 11.07 -10.99
CA THR A 39 5.25 10.98 -9.52
C THR A 39 4.48 9.74 -9.07
N LYS A 40 3.63 9.15 -9.91
CA LYS A 40 2.99 7.84 -9.61
C LYS A 40 3.87 6.63 -9.92
N ARG A 41 4.87 6.79 -10.80
CA ARG A 41 5.82 5.72 -11.15
C ARG A 41 6.95 5.60 -10.13
N GLN A 42 7.20 6.66 -9.38
CA GLN A 42 8.03 6.59 -8.19
C GLN A 42 7.35 5.60 -7.24
N MET A 43 8.05 4.51 -6.89
CA MET A 43 7.64 3.71 -5.75
C MET A 43 7.56 4.68 -4.58
N PRO A 44 6.40 4.85 -3.91
CA PRO A 44 6.42 5.50 -2.61
C PRO A 44 7.51 4.78 -1.80
N ALA A 45 8.38 5.54 -1.14
CA ALA A 45 9.22 4.95 -0.10
C ALA A 45 8.26 4.11 0.74
N ALA A 46 8.56 2.83 0.93
CA ALA A 46 7.72 1.94 1.73
C ALA A 46 7.40 2.71 3.00
N GLU A 47 6.17 3.21 3.09
CA GLU A 47 5.69 3.80 4.32
C GLU A 47 5.89 2.66 5.30
N ASP A 48 6.69 2.91 6.33
CA ASP A 48 6.99 1.94 7.36
C ASP A 48 5.64 1.48 7.93
N ASP A 49 5.15 0.35 7.39
CA ASP A 49 3.88 -0.28 7.73
C ASP A 49 3.84 -0.70 9.21
N SER A 50 4.97 -0.53 9.90
CA SER A 50 5.09 -0.61 11.34
C SER A 50 4.20 0.39 12.11
N SER A 51 3.57 1.36 11.45
CA SER A 51 2.59 2.27 12.08
C SER A 51 1.12 1.88 11.83
N GLY A 52 0.85 0.77 11.15
CA GLY A 52 -0.50 0.32 10.78
C GLY A 52 -0.98 -0.98 11.44
N ASP A 53 -0.07 -1.80 12.00
CA ASP A 53 -0.40 -3.14 12.53
C ASP A 53 -0.81 -3.13 14.02
N SER A 54 -1.35 -2.02 14.52
CA SER A 54 -2.04 -2.01 15.82
C SER A 54 -3.53 -1.95 15.56
N GLU A 55 -4.16 -3.13 15.50
CA GLU A 55 -5.60 -3.30 15.38
C GLU A 55 -6.30 -2.45 16.45
N ARG A 56 -6.95 -1.37 16.02
CA ARG A 56 -7.48 -0.36 16.93
C ARG A 56 -8.67 -0.93 17.67
N GLU A 57 -8.96 -0.43 18.88
CA GLU A 57 -10.12 -0.92 19.64
C GLU A 57 -11.45 -0.73 18.88
N ASP A 58 -11.55 0.30 18.04
CA ASP A 58 -12.70 0.55 17.16
C ASP A 58 -12.84 -0.41 15.97
N GLU A 59 -11.78 -1.14 15.64
CA GLU A 59 -11.76 -2.14 14.55
C GLU A 59 -12.08 -3.56 15.05
N GLN A 60 -12.13 -3.76 16.36
CA GLN A 60 -12.44 -5.07 16.94
C GLN A 60 -13.91 -5.45 16.71
N PRO A 61 -14.21 -6.74 16.45
CA PRO A 61 -15.58 -7.19 16.24
C PRO A 61 -16.42 -7.05 17.51
N GLN A 62 -17.68 -6.68 17.36
CA GLN A 62 -18.64 -6.62 18.47
C GLN A 62 -18.87 -8.03 19.05
N VAL A 63 -18.59 -8.20 20.34
CA VAL A 63 -18.87 -9.45 21.06
C VAL A 63 -20.30 -9.43 21.59
N VAL A 64 -21.09 -10.46 21.26
CA VAL A 64 -22.47 -10.65 21.72
C VAL A 64 -22.60 -11.99 22.44
N VAL A 65 -22.98 -11.96 23.73
CA VAL A 65 -23.16 -13.15 24.58
C VAL A 65 -24.64 -13.51 24.64
N LEU A 66 -25.03 -14.63 24.04
CA LEU A 66 -26.40 -15.14 24.06
C LEU A 66 -26.61 -16.20 25.16
N GLU A 67 -25.59 -17.00 25.44
CA GLU A 67 -25.62 -18.09 26.41
C GLU A 67 -24.43 -18.00 27.36
N LYS A 68 -24.58 -18.56 28.58
CA LYS A 68 -23.53 -18.56 29.62
C LYS A 68 -22.24 -19.32 29.25
N LYS A 69 -22.24 -20.03 28.12
CA LYS A 69 -21.07 -20.76 27.61
C LYS A 69 -20.25 -19.95 26.62
N HIS A 70 -20.75 -18.80 26.16
CA HIS A 70 -20.03 -17.95 25.20
C HIS A 70 -19.02 -17.07 25.94
N LEU A 71 -17.90 -16.79 25.28
CA LEU A 71 -16.85 -15.95 25.83
C LEU A 71 -17.28 -14.48 25.88
N THR A 72 -16.94 -13.83 26.98
CA THR A 72 -17.10 -12.39 27.17
C THR A 72 -15.96 -11.61 26.51
N ALA A 73 -16.16 -10.31 26.27
CA ALA A 73 -15.14 -9.46 25.66
C ALA A 73 -13.82 -9.45 26.45
N GLU A 74 -13.88 -9.52 27.78
CA GLU A 74 -12.70 -9.58 28.63
C GLU A 74 -11.94 -10.88 28.43
N GLU A 75 -12.61 -12.03 28.44
CA GLU A 75 -11.97 -13.33 28.24
C GLU A 75 -11.29 -13.45 26.87
N VAL A 76 -11.90 -12.90 25.82
CA VAL A 76 -11.32 -12.87 24.47
C VAL A 76 -10.01 -12.08 24.44
N LYS A 77 -9.96 -10.92 25.11
CA LYS A 77 -8.74 -10.09 25.20
C LYS A 77 -7.61 -10.87 25.89
N HIS A 78 -7.87 -11.48 27.04
CA HIS A 78 -6.87 -12.25 27.78
C HIS A 78 -6.33 -13.45 26.98
N ILE A 79 -7.20 -14.17 26.25
CA ILE A 79 -6.76 -15.30 25.40
C ILE A 79 -5.90 -14.79 24.24
N LYS A 80 -6.27 -13.67 23.59
CA LYS A 80 -5.51 -13.09 22.47
C LYS A 80 -4.12 -12.63 22.92
N ASP A 81 -4.02 -12.00 24.09
CA ASP A 81 -2.75 -11.54 24.65
C ASP A 81 -1.83 -12.73 24.96
N GLN A 82 -2.35 -13.79 25.62
CA GLN A 82 -1.59 -15.01 25.89
C GLN A 82 -1.11 -15.72 24.61
N MET A 83 -1.93 -15.74 23.55
CA MET A 83 -1.54 -16.32 22.26
C MET A 83 -0.47 -15.50 21.56
N LYS A 84 -0.51 -14.17 21.68
CA LYS A 84 0.50 -13.27 21.10
C LYS A 84 1.84 -13.41 21.84
N GLU A 85 1.81 -13.44 23.18
CA GLU A 85 2.99 -13.67 24.02
C GLU A 85 3.63 -15.03 23.70
N ALA A 86 2.84 -16.11 23.62
CA ALA A 86 3.35 -17.44 23.27
C ALA A 86 3.94 -17.54 21.86
N HIS A 87 3.44 -16.73 20.91
CA HIS A 87 3.96 -16.67 19.54
C HIS A 87 5.28 -15.89 19.46
N ASP A 88 5.46 -14.85 20.28
CA ASP A 88 6.67 -14.03 20.32
C ASP A 88 7.83 -14.74 21.06
N GLU A 89 7.50 -15.53 22.10
CA GLU A 89 8.51 -16.30 22.85
C GLU A 89 9.04 -17.54 22.11
N GLY A 90 8.32 -18.02 21.08
CA GLY A 90 8.71 -19.16 20.26
C GLY A 90 9.83 -18.90 19.23
N ASP A 91 10.15 -17.64 18.93
CA ASP A 91 11.17 -17.25 17.93
C ASP A 91 12.54 -16.93 18.55
N SER A 92 12.66 -16.91 19.89
CA SER A 92 13.86 -16.44 20.59
C SER A 92 14.79 -17.53 21.17
N THR A 93 14.55 -18.82 20.90
CA THR A 93 15.48 -19.92 21.28
C THR A 93 16.45 -20.28 20.15
N LYS A 94 17.63 -19.64 20.15
CA LYS A 94 18.80 -19.86 19.26
C LYS A 94 19.41 -21.28 19.39
N PRO A 95 20.23 -21.75 18.42
CA PRO A 95 21.70 -21.50 18.50
C PRO A 95 22.33 -21.19 17.13
N LEU A 96 23.16 -20.15 17.01
CA LEU A 96 24.64 -20.21 16.97
C LEU A 96 25.28 -21.49 16.39
N ASP A 97 25.95 -21.28 15.24
CA ASP A 97 27.04 -22.04 14.58
C ASP A 97 26.81 -23.47 14.06
N MET A 98 26.82 -23.59 12.72
CA MET A 98 27.54 -24.64 11.98
C MET A 98 28.00 -24.15 10.60
#